data_AF-A0A950P969-F1
#
_entry.id   AF-A0A950P969-F1
#
_cell.length_a   1.000
_cell.length_b   1.000
_cell.length_c   1.000
_cell.angle_alpha   90.00
_cell.angle_beta   90.00
_cell.angle_gamma   90.00
#
_symmetry.space_group_name_H-M   'P 1'
#
loop_
_entity.id
_entity.type
_entity.pdbx_description
1 polymer ?
#
loop_
_entity_poly.entity_id
_entity_poly.type
_entity_poly.pdbx_seq_one_letter_code
_entity_poly.pdbx_strand_id
1 'polypeptide(L)' 'MDAVLLRRFAQRMRDLMLRARTETAREQLRIWAEEFEARADALDAEEQGGENGAGHSDSIGQ' A
#
# COMPACT_ATOMS: atom_id res chain seq x y z
N MET A 1 -3.22 6.14 -7.05
CA MET A 1 -1.95 5.38 -7.14
C MET A 1 -2.32 3.91 -7.04
N ASP A 2 -1.59 2.98 -7.68
CA ASP A 2 -2.01 1.57 -7.80
C ASP A 2 -1.30 0.69 -6.75
N ALA A 3 -2.06 -0.07 -5.96
CA ALA A 3 -1.53 -0.91 -4.87
C ALA A 3 -0.58 -2.01 -5.37
N VAL A 4 -0.82 -2.56 -6.56
CA VAL A 4 0.05 -3.55 -7.21
C VAL A 4 1.39 -2.92 -7.58
N LEU A 5 1.39 -1.67 -8.07
CA LEU A 5 2.64 -0.94 -8.34
C LEU A 5 3.44 -0.72 -7.05
N LEU A 6 2.79 -0.34 -5.95
CA LEU A 6 3.46 -0.14 -4.66
C LEU A 6 4.09 -1.43 -4.12
N ARG A 7 3.37 -2.56 -4.20
CA ARG A 7 3.91 -3.87 -3.83
C ARG A 7 5.12 -4.27 -4.67
N ARG A 8 5.10 -3.98 -5.98
CA ARG A 8 6.27 -4.19 -6.86
C ARG A 8 7.45 -3.31 -6.46
N PHE A 9 7.22 -2.06 -6.07
CA PHE A 9 8.29 -1.19 -5.57
C PHE A 9 8.89 -1.71 -4.26
N ALA A 10 8.05 -2.11 -3.30
CA ALA A 10 8.52 -2.70 -2.05
C ALA A 10 9.41 -3.93 -2.30
N GLN A 11 8.97 -4.82 -3.18
CA GLN A 11 9.76 -6.00 -3.54
C GLN A 11 11.10 -5.62 -4.19
N ARG A 12 11.10 -4.63 -5.09
CA ARG A 12 12.34 -4.16 -5.74
C ARG A 12 13.33 -3.55 -4.75
N MET A 13 12.85 -2.87 -3.70
CA MET A 13 13.72 -2.35 -2.64
C MET A 13 14.36 -3.48 -1.82
N ARG A 14 13.62 -4.55 -1.54
CA ARG A 14 14.16 -5.76 -0.90
C ARG A 14 15.23 -6.43 -1.76
N ASP A 15 15.00 -6.53 -3.07
CA ASP A 15 15.98 -7.11 -3.98
C ASP A 15 17.25 -6.25 -4.08
N LEU A 16 17.10 -4.92 -4.04
CA LEU A 16 18.22 -3.98 -3.99
C LEU A 16 18.98 -4.05 -2.66
N MET A 17 18.30 -4.33 -1.55
CA MET A 17 18.92 -4.48 -0.23
C MET A 17 19.96 -5.61 -0.21
N LEU A 18 19.71 -6.70 -0.95
CA LEU A 18 20.67 -7.81 -1.11
C LEU A 18 21.96 -7.40 -1.83
N ARG A 19 21.91 -6.32 -2.62
CA ARG A 19 23.04 -5.79 -3.40
C ARG A 19 23.70 -4.57 -2.75
N ALA A 20 23.06 -3.99 -1.75
CA ALA A 20 23.53 -2.79 -1.08
C ALA A 20 24.80 -3.09 -0.25
N ARG A 21 25.84 -2.30 -0.48
CA ARG A 21 27.17 -2.51 0.12
C ARG A 21 27.32 -1.90 1.52
N THR A 22 26.41 -1.02 1.90
CA THR A 22 26.46 -0.32 3.19
C THR A 22 25.25 -0.66 4.04
N GLU A 23 25.43 -0.63 5.35
CA GLU A 23 24.33 -0.80 6.31
C GLU A 23 23.30 0.32 6.18
N THR A 24 23.74 1.57 6.04
CA THR A 24 22.86 2.73 5.80
C THR A 24 21.98 2.56 4.56
N ALA A 25 22.54 2.08 3.45
CA ALA A 25 21.73 1.84 2.25
C ALA A 25 20.73 0.70 2.46
N ARG A 26 21.11 -0.36 3.19
CA ARG A 26 20.18 -1.45 3.53
C ARG A 26 19.03 -0.96 4.39
N GLU A 27 19.32 -0.13 5.39
CA GLU A 27 18.31 0.44 6.26
C GLU A 27 17.35 1.37 5.51
N GLN A 28 17.87 2.26 4.65
CA GLN A 28 17.01 3.13 3.84
C GLN A 28 16.11 2.33 2.88
N LEU A 29 16.65 1.30 2.24
CA LEU A 29 15.88 0.42 1.36
C LEU A 29 14.80 -0.35 2.12
N ARG A 30 15.10 -0.77 3.36
CA ARG A 30 14.12 -1.41 4.25
C ARG A 30 12.97 -0.46 4.58
N ILE A 31 13.28 0.76 5.04
CA ILE A 31 12.29 1.78 5.39
C ILE A 31 11.36 2.03 4.20
N TRP A 32 11.91 2.25 3.00
CA TRP A 32 11.08 2.46 1.81
C TRP A 32 10.22 1.25 1.45
N ALA A 33 10.74 0.03 1.61
CA ALA A 33 9.94 -1.17 1.36
C ALA A 33 8.72 -1.24 2.29
N GLU A 34 8.93 -0.98 3.58
CA GLU A 34 7.87 -0.96 4.60
C GLU A 34 6.85 0.16 4.33
N GLU A 35 7.30 1.36 3.95
CA GLU A 35 6.41 2.48 3.59
C GLU A 35 5.55 2.18 2.36
N PHE A 36 6.12 1.54 1.33
CA PHE A 36 5.38 1.18 0.13
C PHE A 36 4.34 0.09 0.40
N GLU A 37 4.65 -0.89 1.25
CA GLU A 37 3.67 -1.89 1.67
C GLU A 37 2.53 -1.29 2.48
N ALA A 38 2.85 -0.46 3.48
CA ALA A 38 1.83 0.20 4.28
C ALA A 38 0.88 1.05 3.42
N ARG A 39 1.39 1.72 2.39
CA ARG A 39 0.57 2.47 1.42
C ARG A 39 -0.25 1.55 0.51
N ALA A 40 0.28 0.40 0.11
CA ALA A 40 -0.47 -0.57 -0.68
C ALA A 40 -1.64 -1.15 0.12
N ASP A 41 -1.40 -1.49 1.39
CA ASP A 41 -2.43 -2.03 2.27
C ASP A 41 -3.51 -0.98 2.59
N ALA A 42 -3.13 0.29 2.73
CA ALA A 42 -4.09 1.40 2.87
C ALA A 42 -4.98 1.54 1.64
N LEU A 43 -4.42 1.46 0.43
CA LEU A 43 -5.21 1.53 -0.82
C LEU A 43 -6.15 0.35 -0.97
N ASP A 44 -5.67 -0.88 -0.71
CA ASP A 44 -6.51 -2.07 -0.74
C ASP A 44 -7.68 -1.95 0.26
N ALA A 45 -7.44 -1.35 1.44
CA ALA A 45 -8.49 -1.11 2.43
C ALA A 45 -9.48 -0.02 2.01
N GLU A 46 -9.01 1.03 1.32
CA GLU A 46 -9.89 2.07 0.73
C GLU A 46 -10.76 1.48 -0.40
N GLU A 47 -10.20 0.63 -1.26
CA GLU A 47 -10.95 -0.04 -2.33
C GLU A 47 -12.01 -1.00 -1.77
N GLN A 48 -11.69 -1.76 -0.72
CA GLN A 48 -12.65 -2.67 -0.05
C GLN A 48 -13.68 -1.91 0.83
N GLY A 49 -13.32 -0.72 1.32
CA GLY A 49 -14.19 0.15 2.11
C GLY A 49 -15.15 1.01 1.28
N GLY A 50 -14.84 1.23 0.00
CA GLY A 50 -15.64 2.05 -0.92
C GLY A 50 -16.95 1.39 -1.40
N GLU A 51 -17.07 0.07 -1.34
CA GLU A 51 -18.26 -0.67 -1.81
C GLU A 51 -19.37 -0.81 -0.75
N ASN A 52 -19.17 -0.33 0.48
CA ASN A 52 -20.16 -0.46 1.58
C ASN A 52 -20.92 0.84 1.94
N GLY A 53 -20.83 1.89 1.11
CA GLY A 53 -21.30 3.24 1.49
C GLY A 53 -22.21 3.97 0.50
N ALA A 54 -22.74 3.31 -0.54
CA ALA A 54 -23.59 3.96 -1.53
C ALA A 54 -24.78 3.09 -1.96
N GLY A 55 -25.79 2.96 -1.10
CA GLY A 55 -27.07 2.39 -1.51
C GLY A 55 -27.98 1.82 -0.43
N HIS A 56 -28.56 2.66 0.43
CA HIS A 56 -29.97 2.46 0.80
C HIS A 56 -30.64 3.81 1.13
N SER A 57 -31.12 4.41 0.06
CA SER A 57 -32.28 5.30 -0.08
C SER A 57 -32.88 5.95 1.18
N ASP A 58 -32.79 7.28 1.16
CA ASP A 58 -33.86 8.20 1.53
C ASP A 58 -35.25 7.70 1.05
N SER A 59 -36.29 7.91 1.86
CA SER A 59 -37.73 8.03 1.52
C SER A 59 -38.72 7.05 2.18
N ILE A 60 -39.70 7.68 2.87
CA ILE A 60 -41.14 7.35 3.01
C ILE A 60 -41.62 6.55 4.25
N GLY A 61 -42.03 7.31 5.28
CA GLY A 61 -43.42 7.42 5.74
C GLY A 61 -44.17 6.19 6.26
N GLN A 62 -44.44 6.17 7.57
CA GLN A 62 -45.80 6.21 8.15
C GLN A 62 -45.74 6.59 9.63
#